data_AF-A0A973PKY0-F1
#
_entry.id   AF-A0A973PKY0-F1
#
_cell.length_a   1.000
_cell.length_b   1.000
_cell.length_c   1.000
_cell.angle_alpha   90.00
_cell.angle_beta   90.00
_cell.angle_gamma   90.00
#
_symmetry.space_group_name_H-M   'P 1'
#
loop_
_entity.id
_entity.type
_entity.pdbx_description
1 polymer ?
#
loop_
_entity_poly.entity_id
_entity_poly.type
_entity_poly.pdbx_seq_one_letter_code
_entity_poly.pdbx_strand_id
1 'polypeptide(L)'
;MRSRNVVLSALAAALVGGGLSAAPARAAEPYAMSARLTLTRAGQDHERFEVTGKVEMSQAAAYDAISHGYQVAVRYWGDDPSSDDLLHGPKNAQLWVAYDGLHFRHTWIAHVKDVDEDDYPYGELDDTDEFYAGTRFLDPRGTTFRKAESNRVTEYFKT
;
A
#
# COMPACT_ATOMS: atom_id res chain seq x y z
N MET A 1 -30.16 -1.81 -57.22
CA MET A 1 -29.17 -2.08 -56.15
C MET A 1 -29.91 -2.30 -54.84
N ARG A 2 -29.79 -3.50 -54.24
CA ARG A 2 -30.11 -3.75 -52.82
C ARG A 2 -29.07 -2.99 -51.97
N SER A 3 -29.39 -2.34 -50.85
CA SER A 3 -29.40 -3.00 -49.53
C SER A 3 -29.99 -2.11 -48.42
N ARG A 4 -31.07 -2.61 -47.81
CA ARG A 4 -31.45 -2.70 -46.38
C ARG A 4 -31.10 -1.55 -45.42
N ASN A 5 -32.14 -0.80 -45.06
CA ASN A 5 -32.26 -0.12 -43.77
C ASN A 5 -32.29 -1.17 -42.64
N VAL A 6 -31.39 -1.07 -41.66
CA VAL A 6 -31.48 -1.80 -40.39
C VAL A 6 -31.90 -0.81 -39.33
N VAL A 7 -33.01 -1.12 -38.67
CA VAL A 7 -33.62 -0.37 -37.59
C VAL A 7 -33.60 -1.25 -36.33
N LEU A 8 -33.40 -0.61 -35.17
CA LEU A 8 -33.63 -1.05 -33.78
C LEU A 8 -32.63 -2.10 -33.23
N SER A 9 -32.10 -1.93 -32.02
CA SER A 9 -32.92 -1.89 -30.81
C SER A 9 -32.23 -1.18 -29.64
N ALA A 10 -32.89 -0.16 -29.10
CA ALA A 10 -32.68 0.28 -27.72
C ALA A 10 -33.63 -0.55 -26.85
N LEU A 11 -33.10 -1.44 -26.01
CA LEU A 11 -33.89 -2.16 -25.02
C LEU A 11 -33.78 -1.43 -23.68
N ALA A 12 -34.75 -0.57 -23.43
CA ALA A 12 -35.14 -0.18 -22.08
C ALA A 12 -36.32 -1.06 -21.68
N ALA A 13 -36.18 -1.82 -20.59
CA ALA A 13 -37.29 -2.44 -19.89
C ALA A 13 -37.12 -2.16 -18.40
N ALA A 14 -37.93 -1.23 -17.90
CA ALA A 14 -38.15 -0.99 -16.49
C ALA A 14 -39.01 -2.11 -15.90
N LEU A 15 -38.71 -2.53 -14.68
CA LEU A 15 -39.64 -3.28 -13.83
C LEU A 15 -39.64 -2.67 -12.42
N VAL A 16 -40.87 -2.51 -11.93
CA VAL A 16 -41.34 -1.75 -10.78
C VAL A 16 -41.32 -2.61 -9.53
N GLY A 17 -40.97 -2.01 -8.38
CA GLY A 17 -41.49 -2.42 -7.07
C GLY A 17 -40.54 -3.21 -6.18
N GLY A 18 -40.13 -2.60 -5.07
CA GLY A 18 -39.34 -3.20 -4.00
C GLY A 18 -38.08 -2.38 -3.76
N GLY A 19 -38.05 -1.58 -2.69
CA GLY A 19 -36.90 -0.79 -2.29
C GLY A 19 -35.71 -1.68 -1.93
N LEU A 20 -34.98 -2.13 -2.94
CA LEU A 20 -33.62 -2.59 -2.81
C LEU A 20 -32.78 -1.35 -2.99
N SER A 21 -32.23 -0.83 -1.89
CA SER A 21 -31.06 0.02 -1.95
C SER A 21 -29.95 -0.83 -2.58
N ALA A 22 -29.91 -0.88 -3.91
CA ALA A 22 -28.74 -1.33 -4.62
C ALA A 22 -27.65 -0.32 -4.27
N ALA A 23 -26.87 -0.65 -3.24
CA ALA A 23 -25.64 0.05 -2.96
C ALA A 23 -24.91 0.15 -4.30
N PRO A 24 -24.44 1.34 -4.71
CA PRO A 24 -23.73 1.47 -5.97
C PRO A 24 -22.61 0.43 -5.94
N ALA A 25 -22.60 -0.47 -6.92
CA ALA A 25 -21.50 -1.40 -7.10
C ALA A 25 -20.25 -0.53 -7.24
N ARG A 26 -19.46 -0.46 -6.18
CA ARG A 26 -18.28 0.39 -6.11
C ARG A 26 -17.31 -0.22 -7.11
N ALA A 27 -17.22 0.38 -8.30
CA ALA A 27 -16.27 -0.04 -9.31
C ALA A 27 -14.88 -0.04 -8.65
N ALA A 28 -14.12 -1.12 -8.81
CA ALA A 28 -12.77 -1.21 -8.27
C ALA A 28 -12.00 0.04 -8.70
N GLU A 29 -11.40 0.75 -7.74
CA GLU A 29 -10.64 1.95 -8.04
C GLU A 29 -9.47 1.55 -8.93
N PRO A 30 -9.36 2.10 -10.15
CA PRO A 30 -8.21 1.79 -11.00
C PRO A 30 -6.94 2.20 -10.25
N TYR A 31 -5.97 1.29 -10.19
CA TYR A 31 -4.71 1.47 -9.47
C TYR A 31 -4.86 1.51 -7.95
N ALA A 32 -5.82 0.77 -7.37
CA ALA A 32 -5.86 0.56 -5.93
C ALA A 32 -4.49 0.04 -5.43
N MET A 33 -3.99 0.58 -4.33
CA MET A 33 -2.68 0.23 -3.77
C MET A 33 -2.88 -0.38 -2.39
N SER A 34 -2.15 -1.45 -2.10
CA SER A 34 -2.11 -2.07 -0.78
C SER A 34 -0.67 -2.31 -0.34
N ALA A 35 -0.46 -2.27 0.98
CA ALA A 35 0.82 -2.53 1.62
C ALA A 35 0.59 -3.36 2.89
N ARG A 36 1.59 -4.17 3.24
CA ARG A 36 1.64 -4.95 4.48
C ARG A 36 3.05 -4.89 5.05
N LEU A 37 3.15 -4.59 6.33
CA LEU A 37 4.40 -4.60 7.09
C LEU A 37 4.47 -5.90 7.89
N THR A 38 5.64 -6.52 7.89
CA THR A 38 5.97 -7.68 8.71
C THR A 38 7.30 -7.44 9.41
N LEU A 39 7.34 -7.69 10.71
CA LEU A 39 8.55 -7.64 11.53
C LEU A 39 9.01 -9.07 11.80
N THR A 40 10.31 -9.30 11.70
CA THR A 40 10.94 -10.60 12.01
C THR A 40 12.32 -10.38 12.58
N ARG A 41 12.70 -11.21 13.56
CA ARG A 41 14.03 -11.13 14.16
C ARG A 41 15.15 -11.40 13.15
N ALA A 42 16.14 -10.52 13.13
CA ALA A 42 17.26 -10.54 12.19
C ALA A 42 18.64 -10.68 12.86
N GLY A 43 18.66 -11.04 14.15
CA GLY A 43 19.86 -11.19 14.95
C GLY A 43 19.52 -11.11 16.44
N GLN A 44 20.54 -10.98 17.29
CA GLN A 44 20.34 -10.76 18.72
C GLN A 44 19.78 -9.36 19.00
N ASP A 45 20.25 -8.34 18.28
CA ASP A 45 19.87 -6.95 18.56
C ASP A 45 19.32 -6.26 17.30
N HIS A 46 18.77 -7.05 16.37
CA HIS A 46 18.31 -6.54 15.07
C HIS A 46 16.96 -7.12 14.69
N GLU A 47 16.14 -6.27 14.10
CA GLU A 47 14.82 -6.58 13.58
C GLU A 47 14.75 -6.27 12.09
N ARG A 48 14.04 -7.11 11.35
CA ARG A 48 13.80 -6.96 9.92
C ARG A 48 12.37 -6.49 9.69
N PHE A 49 12.27 -5.29 9.13
CA PHE A 49 11.05 -4.65 8.68
C PHE A 49 10.88 -4.91 7.18
N GLU A 50 9.99 -5.81 6.82
CA GLU A 50 9.66 -6.11 5.42
C GLU A 50 8.29 -5.53 5.05
N VAL A 51 8.28 -4.69 4.02
CA VAL A 51 7.05 -4.17 3.41
C VAL A 51 6.85 -4.87 2.10
N THR A 52 5.68 -5.46 1.91
CA THR A 52 5.23 -6.02 0.63
C THR A 52 3.90 -5.41 0.23
N GLY A 53 3.60 -5.37 -1.06
CA GLY A 53 2.31 -4.85 -1.52
C GLY A 53 2.16 -4.90 -3.03
N LYS A 54 1.05 -4.35 -3.51
CA LYS A 54 0.76 -4.26 -4.94
C LYS A 54 -0.01 -3.00 -5.31
N VAL A 55 0.11 -2.62 -6.56
CA VAL A 55 -0.78 -1.67 -7.24
C VAL A 55 -1.61 -2.46 -8.24
N GLU A 56 -2.93 -2.47 -8.07
CA GLU A 56 -3.88 -3.20 -8.91
C GLU A 56 -3.93 -2.58 -10.30
N MET A 57 -3.39 -3.30 -11.28
CA MET A 57 -3.40 -2.90 -12.68
C MET A 57 -3.26 -4.13 -13.57
N SER A 58 -3.47 -3.96 -14.87
CA SER A 58 -3.18 -5.05 -15.80
C SER A 58 -1.69 -5.37 -15.82
N GLN A 59 -1.35 -6.61 -16.14
CA GLN A 59 0.05 -7.02 -16.33
C GLN A 59 0.78 -6.11 -17.35
N ALA A 60 0.10 -5.73 -18.44
CA ALA A 60 0.65 -4.82 -19.44
C ALA A 60 0.94 -3.42 -18.88
N ALA A 61 0.03 -2.86 -18.07
CA ALA A 61 0.24 -1.57 -17.41
C ALA A 61 1.39 -1.64 -16.38
N ALA A 62 1.58 -2.77 -15.69
CA ALA A 62 2.70 -2.95 -14.77
C ALA A 62 4.04 -2.98 -15.50
N TYR A 63 4.12 -3.69 -16.64
CA TYR A 63 5.29 -3.65 -17.52
C TYR A 63 5.57 -2.23 -18.02
N ASP A 64 4.53 -1.55 -18.49
CA ASP A 64 4.62 -0.17 -18.98
C ASP A 64 5.16 0.77 -17.89
N ALA A 65 4.60 0.70 -16.68
CA ALA A 65 5.03 1.50 -15.54
C ALA A 65 6.52 1.30 -15.20
N ILE A 66 7.00 0.05 -15.12
CA ILE A 66 8.42 -0.22 -14.88
C ILE A 66 9.28 0.34 -16.02
N SER A 67 8.88 0.11 -17.27
CA SER A 67 9.64 0.55 -18.45
C SER A 67 9.75 2.07 -18.56
N HIS A 68 8.74 2.79 -18.08
CA HIS A 68 8.69 4.25 -18.07
C HIS A 68 9.27 4.88 -16.80
N GLY A 69 9.79 4.09 -15.85
CA GLY A 69 10.51 4.62 -14.68
C GLY A 69 9.62 5.00 -13.50
N TYR A 70 8.41 4.44 -13.40
CA TYR A 70 7.61 4.56 -12.19
C TYR A 70 8.29 3.82 -11.02
N GLN A 71 8.08 4.32 -9.81
CA GLN A 71 8.72 3.80 -8.60
C GLN A 71 7.70 3.62 -7.47
N VAL A 72 8.00 2.75 -6.51
CA VAL A 72 7.31 2.74 -5.21
C VAL A 72 8.30 3.19 -4.15
N ALA A 73 8.02 4.30 -3.49
CA ALA A 73 8.79 4.81 -2.37
C ALA A 73 8.15 4.37 -1.05
N VAL A 74 8.96 3.87 -0.12
CA VAL A 74 8.56 3.37 1.20
C VAL A 74 9.19 4.25 2.28
N ARG A 75 8.40 4.61 3.30
CA ARG A 75 8.84 5.21 4.56
C ARG A 75 8.34 4.38 5.72
N TYR A 76 9.15 4.23 6.75
CA TYR A 76 8.83 3.55 8.00
C TYR A 76 8.69 4.59 9.10
N TRP A 77 7.70 4.40 9.95
CA TRP A 77 7.34 5.33 11.01
C TRP A 77 7.11 4.58 12.32
N GLY A 78 7.52 5.20 13.43
CA GLY A 78 6.96 4.92 14.75
C GLY A 78 5.58 5.58 14.84
N ASP A 79 4.61 4.88 15.40
CA ASP A 79 3.24 5.36 15.63
C ASP A 79 3.15 5.80 17.09
N ASP A 80 3.07 7.11 17.32
CA ASP A 80 2.99 7.69 18.65
C ASP A 80 1.67 8.42 18.86
N PRO A 81 1.09 8.41 20.08
CA PRO A 81 -0.14 9.13 20.37
C PRO A 81 -0.09 10.65 20.09
N SER A 82 1.12 11.22 20.03
CA SER A 82 1.33 12.67 19.89
C SER A 82 1.95 13.10 18.57
N SER A 83 2.85 12.31 17.96
CA SER A 83 3.49 12.63 16.69
C SER A 83 4.26 11.43 16.14
N ASP A 84 3.85 10.89 14.99
CA ASP A 84 4.59 9.83 14.29
C ASP A 84 6.01 10.26 13.91
N ASP A 85 6.99 9.46 14.31
CA ASP A 85 8.41 9.72 14.02
C ASP A 85 8.90 8.97 12.78
N LEU A 86 9.59 9.70 11.88
CA LEU A 86 10.13 9.12 10.65
C LEU A 86 11.43 8.36 10.95
N LEU A 87 11.29 7.05 11.11
CA LEU A 87 12.41 6.14 11.38
C LEU A 87 13.30 5.88 10.15
N HIS A 88 12.70 5.67 8.98
CA HIS A 88 13.47 5.32 7.79
C HIS A 88 12.80 5.72 6.46
N GLY A 89 13.62 6.17 5.51
CA GLY A 89 13.22 6.45 4.14
C GLY A 89 13.07 7.95 3.80
N PRO A 90 12.59 8.28 2.59
CA PRO A 90 12.04 7.37 1.57
C PRO A 90 13.11 6.46 0.95
N LYS A 91 12.77 5.20 0.66
CA LYS A 91 13.57 4.26 -0.12
C LYS A 91 12.75 3.65 -1.25
N ASN A 92 13.40 3.39 -2.38
CA ASN A 92 12.75 2.74 -3.52
C ASN A 92 12.62 1.24 -3.27
N ALA A 93 11.41 0.72 -3.40
CA ALA A 93 11.13 -0.70 -3.35
C ALA A 93 11.60 -1.39 -4.64
N GLN A 94 11.93 -2.68 -4.51
CA GLN A 94 12.03 -3.57 -5.64
C GLN A 94 10.64 -3.77 -6.25
N LEU A 95 10.54 -3.66 -7.57
CA LEU A 95 9.29 -3.85 -8.31
C LEU A 95 9.35 -5.12 -9.16
N TRP A 96 8.22 -5.80 -9.32
CA TRP A 96 8.05 -6.87 -10.30
C TRP A 96 6.63 -6.95 -10.82
N VAL A 97 6.49 -7.50 -12.02
CA VAL A 97 5.20 -7.69 -12.66
C VAL A 97 4.61 -9.04 -12.22
N ALA A 98 3.33 -9.03 -11.86
CA ALA A 98 2.52 -10.22 -11.67
C ALA A 98 1.25 -10.13 -12.52
N TYR A 99 0.51 -11.24 -12.60
CA TYR A 99 -0.74 -11.30 -13.36
C TYR A 99 -1.78 -10.29 -12.86
N ASP A 100 -1.80 -10.01 -11.55
CA ASP A 100 -2.77 -9.16 -10.87
C ASP A 100 -2.26 -7.74 -10.56
N GLY A 101 -1.09 -7.35 -11.09
CA GLY A 101 -0.62 -5.97 -11.03
C GLY A 101 0.89 -5.79 -10.86
N LEU A 102 1.26 -4.60 -10.39
CA LEU A 102 2.64 -4.23 -10.08
C LEU A 102 2.89 -4.51 -8.60
N HIS A 103 3.70 -5.51 -8.30
CA HIS A 103 4.06 -5.86 -6.93
C HIS A 103 5.34 -5.15 -6.50
N PHE A 104 5.48 -4.94 -5.21
CA PHE A 104 6.65 -4.30 -4.64
C PHE A 104 7.07 -4.90 -3.30
N ARG A 105 8.36 -4.76 -2.99
CA ARG A 105 8.95 -5.14 -1.70
C ARG A 105 10.11 -4.23 -1.32
N HIS A 106 10.19 -3.88 -0.05
CA HIS A 106 11.36 -3.25 0.54
C HIS A 106 11.66 -3.90 1.90
N THR A 107 12.94 -4.04 2.22
CA THR A 107 13.40 -4.61 3.48
C THR A 107 14.37 -3.64 4.14
N TRP A 108 14.14 -3.34 5.41
CA TRP A 108 15.06 -2.61 6.26
C TRP A 108 15.43 -3.49 7.47
N ILE A 109 16.71 -3.55 7.79
CA ILE A 109 17.20 -4.21 9.01
C ILE A 109 17.69 -3.08 9.92
N ALA A 110 17.09 -2.98 11.11
CA ALA A 110 17.40 -1.96 12.10
C ALA A 110 17.96 -2.62 13.35
N HIS A 111 18.79 -1.88 14.09
CA HIS A 111 19.13 -2.26 15.45
C HIS A 111 17.94 -1.93 16.35
N VAL A 112 17.63 -2.77 17.34
CA VAL A 112 16.46 -2.56 18.24
C VAL A 112 16.46 -1.18 18.90
N LYS A 113 17.61 -0.74 19.43
CA LYS A 113 17.80 0.62 19.98
C LYS A 113 17.54 1.80 19.03
N ASP A 114 17.51 1.56 17.71
CA ASP A 114 17.29 2.63 16.72
C ASP A 114 15.79 2.72 16.32
N VAL A 115 14.96 1.81 16.83
CA VAL A 115 13.52 1.73 16.60
C VAL A 115 12.74 1.64 17.91
N ASP A 116 13.43 1.77 19.04
CA ASP A 116 12.87 1.88 20.38
C ASP A 116 12.44 3.35 20.55
N GLU A 117 11.14 3.61 20.47
CA GLU A 117 10.56 4.96 20.51
C GLU A 117 10.22 5.39 21.95
N ASP A 118 10.33 4.47 22.93
CA ASP A 118 9.95 4.66 24.34
C ASP A 118 11.02 5.43 25.16
N ASP A 119 11.35 6.65 24.77
CA ASP A 119 12.33 7.49 25.48
C ASP A 119 11.70 8.36 26.61
N TYR A 120 10.46 8.07 27.02
CA TYR A 120 9.78 8.84 28.09
C TYR A 120 10.23 8.40 29.50
N PRO A 121 10.68 9.33 30.37
CA PRO A 121 11.10 9.02 31.75
C PRO A 121 9.95 8.66 32.70
N TYR A 122 8.72 8.50 32.19
CA TYR A 122 7.53 8.06 32.91
C TYR A 122 6.97 6.78 32.27
N GLY A 123 7.83 5.77 32.11
CA GLY A 123 7.54 4.46 31.52
C GLY A 123 6.57 3.61 32.34
N GLU A 124 5.30 3.99 32.39
CA GLU A 124 4.26 3.20 33.07
C GLU A 124 2.99 2.94 32.25
N LEU A 125 2.85 3.44 31.01
CA LEU A 125 1.59 3.30 30.27
C LEU A 125 1.69 2.79 28.83
N ASP A 126 2.87 2.84 28.21
CA ASP A 126 3.13 2.21 26.92
C ASP A 126 4.52 1.57 27.00
N ASP A 127 4.57 0.26 26.79
CA ASP A 127 5.77 -0.59 26.84
C ASP A 127 5.96 -1.27 25.46
N THR A 128 5.21 -0.78 24.46
CA THR A 128 5.05 -1.39 23.16
C THR A 128 5.33 -0.40 22.06
N ASP A 129 6.27 -0.75 21.20
CA ASP A 129 6.56 0.05 20.02
C ASP A 129 5.57 -0.30 18.89
N GLU A 130 4.96 0.72 18.31
CA GLU A 130 4.00 0.60 17.22
C GLU A 130 4.63 1.09 15.91
N PHE A 131 4.57 0.29 14.85
CA PHE A 131 5.19 0.62 13.56
C PHE A 131 4.24 0.54 12.40
N TYR A 132 4.49 1.38 11.40
CA TYR A 132 3.88 1.24 10.09
C TYR A 132 4.76 1.71 8.95
N ALA A 133 4.35 1.34 7.74
CA ALA A 133 4.97 1.81 6.52
C ALA A 133 3.98 2.61 5.67
N GLY A 134 4.41 3.82 5.29
CA GLY A 134 3.77 4.61 4.25
C GLY A 134 4.41 4.32 2.89
N THR A 135 3.60 3.97 1.91
CA THR A 135 4.05 3.66 0.54
C THR A 135 3.44 4.63 -0.46
N ARG A 136 4.22 5.05 -1.45
CA ARG A 136 3.79 5.95 -2.52
C ARG A 136 4.22 5.40 -3.88
N PHE A 137 3.26 5.20 -4.77
CA PHE A 137 3.53 4.94 -6.17
C PHE A 137 3.76 6.26 -6.89
N LEU A 138 4.96 6.45 -7.45
CA LEU A 138 5.46 7.70 -8.00
C LEU A 138 5.57 7.61 -9.52
N ASP A 139 5.21 8.69 -10.20
CA ASP A 139 5.56 8.88 -11.61
C ASP A 139 7.08 9.15 -11.76
N PRO A 140 7.61 9.16 -12.99
CA PRO A 140 9.04 9.39 -13.24
C PRO A 140 9.55 10.78 -12.83
N ARG A 141 8.65 11.71 -12.50
CA ARG A 141 8.97 13.06 -11.99
C ARG A 141 8.93 13.11 -10.46
N GLY A 142 8.61 12.00 -9.79
CA GLY A 142 8.45 11.92 -8.34
C GLY A 142 7.06 12.34 -7.83
N THR A 143 6.09 12.58 -8.71
CA THR A 143 4.73 12.92 -8.31
C THR A 143 4.02 11.69 -7.78
N THR A 144 3.34 11.81 -6.64
CA THR A 144 2.56 10.70 -6.09
C THR A 144 1.31 10.46 -6.92
N PHE A 145 1.22 9.27 -7.52
CA PHE A 145 0.04 8.80 -8.25
C PHE A 145 -0.95 8.09 -7.31
N ARG A 146 -0.42 7.26 -6.40
CA ARG A 146 -1.19 6.52 -5.37
C ARG A 146 -0.38 6.40 -4.08
N LYS A 147 -1.08 6.19 -2.96
CA LYS A 147 -0.47 5.91 -1.67
C LYS A 147 -1.25 4.83 -0.95
N ALA A 148 -0.56 4.07 -0.10
CA ALA A 148 -1.15 3.14 0.83
C ALA A 148 -0.33 3.11 2.12
N GLU A 149 -1.00 2.90 3.24
CA GLU A 149 -0.36 2.60 4.50
C GLU A 149 -0.49 1.10 4.76
N SER A 150 0.51 0.53 5.42
CA SER A 150 0.45 -0.85 5.90
C SER A 150 -0.48 -0.98 7.10
N ASN A 151 -0.67 -2.21 7.56
CA ASN A 151 -1.08 -2.46 8.94
C ASN A 151 -0.09 -1.83 9.94
N ARG A 152 -0.60 -1.53 11.14
CA ARG A 152 0.22 -1.31 12.33
C ARG A 152 0.77 -2.66 12.81
N VAL A 153 1.97 -2.66 13.37
CA VAL A 153 2.58 -3.81 14.06
C VAL A 153 3.05 -3.32 15.41
N THR A 154 2.64 -4.03 16.47
CA THR A 154 3.03 -3.74 17.85
C THR A 154 4.00 -4.84 18.29
N GLU A 155 5.18 -4.47 18.75
CA GLU A 155 6.22 -5.39 19.25
C GLU A 155 6.82 -4.88 20.57
N TYR A 156 7.49 -5.77 21.30
CA TYR A 156 8.22 -5.40 22.52
C TYR A 156 9.71 -5.45 22.24
N PHE A 157 10.37 -4.29 22.13
CA PHE A 157 11.82 -4.25 21.94
C PHE A 157 12.56 -4.07 23.27
N LYS A 158 12.59 -5.12 24.10
CA LYS A 158 13.42 -5.11 25.31
C LYS A 158 14.87 -5.46 24.97
N THR A 159 15.78 -4.50 25.11
CA THR A 159 17.25 -4.72 25.13
C THR A 159 17.72 -5.40 26.40
#